data_AF-A0AA95GAQ3-F1
#
_entry.id   AF-A0AA95GAQ3-F1
#
_cell.length_a   1.000
_cell.length_b   1.000
_cell.length_c   1.000
_cell.angle_alpha   90.00
_cell.angle_beta   90.00
_cell.angle_gamma   90.00
#
_symmetry.space_group_name_H-M   'P 1'
#
loop_
_entity.id
_entity.type
_entity.pdbx_description
1 polymer ?
#
loop_
_entity_poly.entity_id
_entity_poly.type
_entity_poly.pdbx_seq_one_letter_code
_entity_poly.pdbx_strand_id
1 'polypeptide(L)'
;MEKAWDDFNHWVQFFEIKDLTQASLREYKRDVRQFLEWLKESGGGYSSAKNIGMSTARNYRENLIAKSHKASTIKRRIQSIAAFYLTLMLLISKIPFAI
;
A
#
# COMPACT_ATOMS: atom_id res chain seq x y z
N MET A 1 0.35 -13.83 3.48
CA MET A 1 -0.75 -12.84 3.46
C MET A 1 -1.02 -12.24 4.82
N GLU A 2 -0.93 -12.99 5.92
CA GLU A 2 -1.11 -12.49 7.30
C GLU A 2 -0.27 -11.22 7.59
N LYS A 3 1.04 -11.29 7.34
CA LYS A 3 1.94 -10.13 7.46
C LYS A 3 1.52 -8.89 6.65
N ALA A 4 0.91 -9.05 5.48
CA ALA A 4 0.47 -7.91 4.67
C ALA A 4 -0.65 -7.12 5.35
N TRP A 5 -1.53 -7.85 6.05
CA TRP A 5 -2.63 -7.27 6.80
C TRP A 5 -2.15 -6.65 8.12
N ASP A 6 -1.17 -7.25 8.77
CA ASP A 6 -0.53 -6.64 9.95
C ASP A 6 0.16 -5.33 9.58
N ASP A 7 0.95 -5.33 8.50
CA ASP A 7 1.59 -4.14 7.95
C ASP A 7 0.54 -3.06 7.57
N PHE A 8 -0.60 -3.46 7.01
CA PHE A 8 -1.73 -2.57 6.71
C PHE A 8 -2.36 -1.97 7.98
N ASN A 9 -2.56 -2.76 9.03
CA ASN A 9 -3.15 -2.29 10.28
C ASN A 9 -2.24 -1.30 11.01
N HIS A 10 -0.93 -1.57 11.06
CA HIS A 10 0.05 -0.61 11.62
C HIS A 10 0.09 0.69 10.83
N TRP A 11 0.01 0.61 9.51
CA TRP A 11 -0.04 1.78 8.65
C TRP A 11 -1.29 2.65 8.89
N VAL A 12 -2.43 2.00 9.08
CA VAL A 12 -3.68 2.68 9.45
C VAL A 12 -3.54 3.45 10.75
N GLN A 13 -3.00 2.80 11.79
CA GLN A 13 -2.77 3.44 13.09
C GLN A 13 -1.84 4.65 12.97
N PHE A 14 -0.78 4.54 12.16
CA PHE A 14 0.13 5.66 11.92
C PHE A 14 -0.59 6.88 11.32
N PHE A 15 -1.52 6.68 10.39
CA PHE A 15 -2.26 7.77 9.79
C PHE A 15 -3.35 8.37 10.70
N GLU A 16 -3.91 7.57 11.60
CA GLU A 16 -4.80 8.07 12.66
C GLU A 16 -4.05 9.01 13.63
N ILE A 17 -2.75 8.76 13.89
CA ILE A 17 -1.89 9.66 14.68
C ILE A 17 -1.51 10.94 13.91
N LYS A 18 -1.49 10.90 12.58
CA LYS A 18 -1.13 12.04 11.71
C LYS A 18 -2.27 13.03 11.43
N ASP A 19 -3.41 12.87 12.09
CA ASP A 19 -4.56 13.77 12.03
C ASP A 19 -5.12 13.99 10.61
N LEU A 20 -5.11 12.92 9.79
CA LEU A 20 -5.79 12.94 8.50
C LEU A 20 -7.31 13.01 8.68
N THR A 21 -7.99 13.67 7.75
CA THR A 21 -9.45 13.63 7.71
C THR A 21 -9.94 12.18 7.54
N GLN A 22 -11.08 11.86 8.16
CA GLN A 22 -11.73 10.55 8.04
C GLN A 22 -12.03 10.18 6.59
N ALA A 23 -12.29 11.18 5.74
CA ALA A 23 -12.48 10.97 4.31
C ALA A 23 -11.20 10.49 3.61
N SER A 24 -10.08 11.19 3.83
CA SER A 24 -8.79 10.81 3.28
C SER A 24 -8.37 9.42 3.77
N LEU A 25 -8.47 9.16 5.07
CA LEU A 25 -8.11 7.86 5.66
C LEU A 25 -8.90 6.71 5.05
N ARG A 26 -10.21 6.88 4.85
CA ARG A 26 -11.08 5.89 4.20
C ARG A 26 -10.63 5.61 2.76
N GLU A 27 -10.26 6.64 2.01
CA GLU A 27 -9.78 6.48 0.65
C GLU A 27 -8.44 5.73 0.58
N TYR A 28 -7.50 6.09 1.45
CA TYR A 28 -6.22 5.41 1.62
C TYR A 28 -6.42 3.93 1.97
N LYS A 29 -7.24 3.64 2.99
CA LYS A 29 -7.62 2.27 3.40
C LYS A 29 -8.17 1.45 2.22
N ARG A 30 -9.13 2.00 1.48
CA ARG A 30 -9.76 1.34 0.33
C ARG A 30 -8.73 1.01 -0.76
N ASP A 31 -7.90 1.98 -1.14
CA ASP A 31 -6.98 1.81 -2.26
C ASP A 31 -5.89 0.77 -1.95
N VAL A 32 -5.32 0.83 -0.75
CA VAL A 32 -4.27 -0.12 -0.34
C VAL A 32 -4.84 -1.52 -0.17
N ARG A 33 -6.05 -1.66 0.39
CA ARG A 33 -6.74 -2.96 0.46
C ARG A 33 -6.92 -3.59 -0.92
N GLN A 34 -7.44 -2.83 -1.88
CA GLN A 34 -7.65 -3.32 -3.25
C GLN A 34 -6.34 -3.67 -3.96
N PHE A 35 -5.25 -2.97 -3.62
CA PHE A 35 -3.92 -3.34 -4.10
C PHE A 35 -3.45 -4.68 -3.51
N LEU A 36 -3.60 -4.89 -2.19
CA LEU A 36 -3.20 -6.13 -1.53
C LEU A 36 -4.02 -7.33 -1.99
N GLU A 37 -5.32 -7.13 -2.26
CA GLU A 37 -6.21 -8.13 -2.86
C GLU A 37 -5.72 -8.52 -4.26
N TRP A 38 -5.46 -7.54 -5.13
CA TRP A 38 -4.89 -7.81 -6.46
C TRP A 38 -3.54 -8.52 -6.38
N LEU A 39 -2.67 -8.10 -5.45
CA LEU A 39 -1.34 -8.70 -5.31
C LEU A 39 -1.43 -10.19 -4.94
N LYS A 40 -2.38 -10.54 -4.06
CA LYS A 40 -2.69 -11.93 -3.72
C LYS A 40 -3.16 -12.72 -4.95
N GLU A 41 -4.06 -12.16 -5.74
CA GLU A 41 -4.63 -12.82 -6.93
C GLU A 41 -3.60 -12.98 -8.07
N SER A 42 -2.70 -12.02 -8.22
CA SER A 42 -1.68 -12.01 -9.29
C SER A 42 -0.54 -13.02 -9.09
N GLY A 43 -0.53 -13.80 -8.00
CA GLY A 43 0.55 -14.72 -7.65
C GLY A 43 1.81 -14.02 -7.10
N GLY A 44 1.80 -12.68 -6.99
CA GLY A 44 2.95 -11.86 -6.59
C GLY A 44 3.28 -11.84 -5.09
N GLY A 45 2.69 -12.75 -4.29
CA GLY A 45 2.95 -13.00 -2.87
C GLY A 45 3.57 -11.86 -2.04
N TYR A 46 2.78 -11.19 -1.19
CA TYR A 46 3.33 -10.26 -0.20
C TYR A 46 4.04 -11.02 0.93
N SER A 47 5.37 -10.91 0.99
CA SER A 47 6.19 -11.40 2.11
C SER A 47 6.87 -10.27 2.89
N SER A 48 7.15 -9.12 2.26
CA SER A 48 7.54 -7.89 2.95
C SER A 48 7.44 -6.68 2.00
N ALA A 49 7.44 -5.47 2.55
CA ALA A 49 7.51 -4.22 1.78
C ALA A 49 8.73 -4.19 0.81
N LYS A 50 9.83 -4.87 1.16
CA LYS A 50 11.04 -4.93 0.34
C LYS A 50 10.84 -5.69 -0.98
N ASN A 51 9.82 -6.53 -1.05
CA ASN A 51 9.54 -7.37 -2.22
C ASN A 51 8.56 -6.70 -3.21
N ILE A 52 8.10 -5.48 -2.90
CA ILE A 52 7.28 -4.70 -3.81
C ILE A 52 8.17 -3.69 -4.53
N GLY A 53 8.74 -4.18 -5.63
CA GLY A 53 9.59 -3.39 -6.52
C GLY A 53 8.81 -2.57 -7.55
N MET A 54 9.55 -1.83 -8.36
CA MET A 54 9.02 -1.02 -9.47
C MET A 54 8.19 -1.85 -10.46
N SER A 55 8.55 -3.12 -10.67
CA SER A 55 7.80 -4.06 -11.52
C SER A 55 6.38 -4.29 -11.01
N THR A 56 6.19 -4.54 -9.71
CA THR A 56 4.87 -4.73 -9.10
C THR A 56 4.00 -3.48 -9.21
N ALA A 57 4.59 -2.29 -8.98
CA ALA A 57 3.86 -1.02 -9.12
C ALA A 57 3.44 -0.78 -10.59
N ARG A 58 4.31 -1.11 -11.55
CA ARG A 58 4.00 -1.05 -12.98
C ARG A 58 2.88 -2.02 -13.35
N ASN A 59 2.98 -3.28 -12.94
CA ASN A 59 1.97 -4.30 -13.21
C ASN A 59 0.60 -3.91 -12.63
N TYR A 60 0.58 -3.32 -11.43
CA TYR A 60 -0.67 -2.83 -10.85
C TYR A 60 -1.26 -1.69 -11.67
N ARG A 61 -0.43 -0.73 -12.10
CA ARG A 61 -0.87 0.37 -12.97
C ARG A 61 -1.46 -0.16 -14.28
N GLU A 62 -0.80 -1.12 -14.92
CA GLU A 62 -1.28 -1.75 -16.15
C GLU A 62 -2.62 -2.47 -15.92
N ASN A 63 -2.78 -3.19 -14.80
CA ASN A 63 -4.06 -3.78 -14.40
C ASN A 63 -5.16 -2.72 -14.19
N LEU A 64 -4.85 -1.56 -13.60
CA LEU A 64 -5.84 -0.47 -13.44
C LEU A 64 -6.25 0.14 -14.79
N ILE A 65 -5.31 0.24 -15.74
CA ILE A 65 -5.58 0.70 -17.10
C ILE A 65 -6.47 -0.31 -17.82
N ALA A 66 -6.17 -1.61 -17.71
CA ALA A 66 -6.98 -2.68 -18.30
C ALA A 66 -8.42 -2.71 -17.75
N LYS A 67 -8.62 -2.29 -16.49
CA LYS A 67 -9.94 -2.11 -15.87
C LYS A 67 -10.61 -0.77 -16.22
N SER A 68 -10.08 -0.01 -17.17
CA SER A 68 -10.62 1.27 -17.65
C SER A 68 -10.83 2.33 -16.56
N HIS A 69 -9.99 2.32 -15.51
CA HIS A 69 -10.04 3.38 -14.52
C HIS A 69 -9.56 4.72 -15.11
N LYS A 70 -10.24 5.82 -14.73
CA LYS A 70 -9.82 7.17 -15.09
C LYS A 70 -8.41 7.47 -14.60
N ALA A 71 -7.65 8.28 -15.35
CA ALA A 71 -6.28 8.67 -15.01
C ALA A 71 -6.15 9.27 -13.60
N SER A 72 -7.12 10.07 -13.15
CA SER A 72 -7.17 10.61 -11.79
C SER A 72 -7.28 9.53 -10.72
N THR A 73 -8.12 8.52 -10.95
CA THR A 73 -8.26 7.34 -10.06
C THR A 73 -6.98 6.53 -10.02
N ILE A 74 -6.32 6.32 -11.16
CA ILE A 74 -5.04 5.60 -11.24
C ILE A 74 -3.99 6.35 -10.44
N LYS A 75 -3.82 7.66 -10.68
CA LYS A 75 -2.86 8.51 -9.96
C LYS A 75 -3.09 8.44 -8.45
N ARG A 76 -4.33 8.61 -8.00
CA ARG A 76 -4.69 8.56 -6.57
C ARG A 76 -4.34 7.20 -5.95
N ARG A 77 -4.68 6.09 -6.61
CA ARG A 77 -4.35 4.73 -6.11
C ARG A 77 -2.84 4.53 -6.00
N ILE A 78 -2.07 4.94 -7.00
CA ILE A 78 -0.61 4.84 -6.98
C ILE A 78 -0.02 5.68 -5.83
N GLN A 79 -0.56 6.87 -5.57
CA GLN A 79 -0.15 7.70 -4.43
C GLN A 79 -0.47 7.03 -3.09
N SER A 80 -1.67 6.45 -2.95
CA SER A 80 -2.07 5.71 -1.75
C SER A 80 -1.11 4.56 -1.43
N ILE A 81 -0.70 3.84 -2.47
CA ILE A 81 0.24 2.72 -2.38
C ILE A 81 1.66 3.21 -2.06
N ALA A 82 2.12 4.30 -2.67
CA ALA A 82 3.42 4.89 -2.36
C ALA A 82 3.52 5.34 -0.90
N ALA A 83 2.46 5.94 -0.37
CA ALA A 83 2.37 6.32 1.04
C ALA A 83 2.43 5.09 1.97
N PHE A 84 1.77 4.00 1.59
CA PHE A 84 1.88 2.72 2.31
C PHE A 84 3.32 2.23 2.39
N TYR A 85 4.03 2.17 1.25
CA TYR A 85 5.43 1.71 1.24
C TYR A 85 6.38 2.62 1.98
N LEU A 86 6.25 3.94 1.81
CA LEU A 86 7.12 4.89 2.48
C LEU A 86 7.02 4.73 4.00
N THR A 87 5.80 4.60 4.53
CA THR A 87 5.61 4.38 5.96
C THR A 87 6.18 3.04 6.41
N LEU A 88 6.02 1.96 5.64
CA LEU A 88 6.62 0.67 5.98
C LEU A 88 8.15 0.71 5.98
N MET A 89 8.76 1.37 4.99
CA MET A 89 10.21 1.59 4.96
C MET A 89 10.67 2.38 6.17
N LEU A 90 9.94 3.44 6.53
CA LEU A 90 10.25 4.25 7.71
C LEU A 90 10.10 3.45 9.01
N LEU A 91 9.04 2.66 9.16
CA LEU A 91 8.84 1.79 10.33
C LEU A 91 9.96 0.74 10.47
N ILE A 92 10.36 0.12 9.36
CA ILE A 92 11.50 -0.82 9.34
C ILE A 92 12.80 -0.12 9.71
N SER A 93 13.04 1.11 9.22
CA SER A 93 14.24 1.89 9.54
C SER A 93 14.27 2.46 10.96
N LYS A 94 13.10 2.57 11.60
CA LYS A 94 12.94 3.07 12.98
C LYS A 94 12.98 1.96 14.04
N ILE A 95 13.34 0.74 13.67
CA ILE A 95 13.85 -0.26 14.61
C ILE A 95 15.37 -0.05 14.64
N PRO A 96 15.92 0.86 15.48
CA PRO A 96 17.34 0.78 15.79
C PRO A 96 17.53 -0.54 16.53
N PHE A 97 18.43 -1.38 16.04
CA PHE A 97 19.10 -2.43 16.80
C PHE A 97 18.38 -2.88 18.09
N ALA A 98 17.52 -3.89 17.96
CA ALA A 98 17.36 -4.82 19.07
C ALA A 98 18.70 -5.56 19.21
N ILE A 99 19.61 -4.97 19.99
CA ILE A 99 20.72 -5.62 20.68
C ILE A 99 20.37 -5.54 22.16
#